data_AF-A0A257YEM8-F1
#
_entry.id   AF-A0A257YEM8-F1
#
_cell.length_a   1.000
_cell.length_b   1.000
_cell.length_c   1.000
_cell.angle_alpha   90.00
_cell.angle_beta   90.00
_cell.angle_gamma   90.00
#
_symmetry.space_group_name_H-M   'P 1'
#
loop_
_entity.id
_entity.type
_entity.pdbx_description
1 polymer ?
#
loop_
_entity_poly.entity_id
_entity_poly.type
_entity_poly.pdbx_seq_one_letter_code
_entity_poly.pdbx_strand_id
1 'polypeptide(L)'
;MGERLHEIVKADHATRCRIYAPVGAHRDLLAYLVRRLLENGANSSFVNQIVDETVPAEVVAACPLTAVEGLRPARHLPTGSMLFAPRKNSKGWDLTDASDLAVIEAARSPYAKALFDAAPRLAEGAVGGERRAVANPATGAIVGHVTPAAPPDIDTALRLAKPWTATPADRATILRRAADRLEDDFGRIFALLAREAGKTLPDCIAELREAVDFLRYYADGTETLANPARGIFACISPWNFPLAIFLGQIGAALAAGNAVVAKPADQTPLIAALAIEHLLAAGVPATALQFLPGDGTIGAALTADARVAGVAFTGSTATALTIRRSMAQHLSPTAPLIAETGG
;
A
#
# COMPACT_ATOMS: atom_id res chain seq x y z
N MET A 1 43.16 -17.37 -0.33
CA MET A 1 42.37 -17.55 0.91
C MET A 1 42.42 -19.00 1.42
N GLY A 2 42.01 -20.02 0.65
CA GLY A 2 42.01 -21.42 1.14
C GLY A 2 43.28 -22.25 0.89
N GLU A 3 44.33 -21.67 0.30
CA GLU A 3 45.51 -22.40 -0.20
C GLU A 3 46.18 -23.23 0.89
N ARG A 4 46.51 -22.61 2.03
CA ARG A 4 47.22 -23.27 3.13
C ARG A 4 46.50 -24.49 3.68
N LEU A 5 45.17 -24.40 3.84
CA LEU A 5 44.34 -25.52 4.30
C LEU A 5 44.39 -26.68 3.30
N HIS A 6 44.20 -26.38 2.01
CA HIS A 6 44.15 -27.42 0.98
C HIS A 6 45.50 -28.04 0.66
N GLU A 7 46.61 -27.32 0.85
CA GLU A 7 47.96 -27.89 0.78
C GLU A 7 48.18 -28.96 1.84
N ILE A 8 47.80 -28.68 3.09
CA ILE A 8 47.91 -29.63 4.21
C ILE A 8 47.06 -30.87 3.93
N VAL A 9 45.79 -30.69 3.59
CA VAL A 9 44.86 -31.81 3.33
C VAL A 9 45.28 -32.63 2.09
N LYS A 10 45.93 -32.01 1.09
CA LYS A 10 46.48 -32.73 -0.05
C LYS A 10 47.71 -33.54 0.33
N ALA A 11 48.61 -32.99 1.14
CA ALA A 11 49.81 -33.69 1.60
C ALA A 11 49.47 -34.90 2.48
N ASP A 12 48.54 -34.72 3.42
CA ASP A 12 48.23 -35.73 4.43
C ASP A 12 47.29 -36.83 3.93
N HIS A 13 46.43 -36.51 2.96
CA HIS A 13 45.33 -37.39 2.53
C HIS A 13 45.22 -37.60 1.01
N ALA A 14 46.18 -37.13 0.22
CA ALA A 14 46.21 -37.26 -1.24
C ALA A 14 44.92 -36.79 -1.94
N THR A 15 44.26 -35.78 -1.37
CA THR A 15 42.99 -35.27 -1.89
C THR A 15 43.17 -34.45 -3.17
N ARG A 16 42.08 -34.30 -3.93
CA ARG A 16 42.02 -33.43 -5.11
C ARG A 16 41.34 -32.11 -4.71
N CYS A 17 41.97 -30.98 -5.03
CA CYS A 17 41.41 -29.64 -4.83
C CYS A 17 41.27 -28.93 -6.17
N ARG A 18 40.14 -28.23 -6.37
CA ARG A 18 39.92 -27.35 -7.54
C ARG A 18 39.87 -25.91 -7.04
N ILE A 19 40.76 -25.08 -7.55
CA ILE A 19 40.80 -23.65 -7.22
C ILE A 19 39.76 -22.92 -8.06
N TYR A 20 38.86 -22.20 -7.40
CA TYR A 20 38.04 -21.17 -8.05
C TYR A 20 38.87 -19.90 -8.15
N ALA A 21 39.31 -19.55 -9.37
CA ALA A 21 40.19 -18.41 -9.64
C ALA A 21 39.43 -17.33 -10.43
N PRO A 22 38.91 -16.27 -9.77
CA PRO A 22 38.34 -15.12 -10.46
C PRO A 22 39.40 -14.45 -11.35
N VAL A 23 39.07 -14.23 -12.63
CA VAL A 23 39.93 -13.52 -13.59
C VAL A 23 39.11 -12.39 -14.20
N GLY A 24 39.64 -11.16 -14.15
CA GLY A 24 38.95 -9.98 -14.67
C GLY A 24 39.77 -8.70 -14.49
N ALA A 25 39.35 -7.61 -15.12
CA ALA A 25 39.96 -6.31 -14.94
C ALA A 25 39.71 -5.78 -13.51
N HIS A 26 40.59 -4.90 -13.00
CA HIS A 26 40.50 -4.37 -11.64
C HIS A 26 39.12 -3.81 -11.30
N ARG A 27 38.51 -3.06 -12.22
CA ARG A 27 37.17 -2.47 -12.05
C ARG A 27 36.11 -3.52 -11.74
N ASP A 28 36.15 -4.65 -12.43
CA ASP A 28 35.12 -5.69 -12.35
C ASP A 28 35.31 -6.54 -11.08
N LEU A 29 36.56 -6.69 -10.62
CA LEU A 29 36.89 -7.34 -9.35
C LEU A 29 36.48 -6.49 -8.14
N LEU A 30 36.57 -5.16 -8.23
CA LEU A 30 36.18 -4.27 -7.13
C LEU A 30 34.68 -4.34 -6.82
N ALA A 31 33.83 -4.46 -7.83
CA ALA A 31 32.38 -4.64 -7.64
C ALA A 31 32.03 -5.91 -6.85
N TYR A 32 32.90 -6.92 -6.93
CA TYR A 32 32.71 -8.22 -6.28
C TYR A 32 33.45 -8.35 -4.93
N LEU A 33 34.45 -7.49 -4.70
CA LEU A 33 35.38 -7.60 -3.59
C LEU A 33 34.71 -7.49 -2.23
N VAL A 34 33.75 -6.57 -2.04
CA VAL A 34 33.06 -6.38 -0.74
C VAL A 34 32.31 -7.64 -0.32
N ARG A 35 31.58 -8.29 -1.24
CA ARG A 35 30.89 -9.56 -0.95
C ARG A 35 31.89 -10.64 -0.56
N ARG A 36 33.02 -10.73 -1.27
CA ARG A 36 34.07 -11.72 -1.02
C ARG A 36 34.79 -11.52 0.32
N LEU A 37 34.95 -10.27 0.76
CA LEU A 37 35.48 -9.93 2.07
C LEU A 37 34.51 -10.33 3.18
N LEU A 38 33.20 -10.05 3.02
CA LEU A 38 32.18 -10.43 3.99
C LEU A 38 32.03 -11.94 4.15
N GLU A 39 32.18 -12.71 3.06
CA GLU A 39 32.16 -14.19 3.09
C GLU A 39 33.16 -14.76 4.11
N ASN A 40 34.33 -14.14 4.27
CA ASN A 40 35.40 -14.68 5.11
C ASN A 40 35.70 -13.85 6.35
N GLY A 41 35.25 -12.59 6.40
CA GLY A 41 35.52 -11.64 7.48
C GLY A 41 34.37 -11.42 8.46
N ALA A 42 33.24 -12.13 8.32
CA ALA A 42 32.19 -12.11 9.32
C ALA A 42 32.64 -12.80 10.62
N ASN A 43 32.15 -12.35 11.78
CA ASN A 43 32.51 -12.95 13.09
C ASN A 43 32.17 -14.46 13.18
N SER A 44 31.16 -14.91 12.44
CA SER A 44 30.76 -16.31 12.33
C SER A 44 31.53 -17.10 11.26
N SER A 45 32.43 -16.47 10.51
CA SER A 45 33.23 -17.13 9.47
C SER A 45 34.34 -17.98 10.10
N PHE A 46 34.46 -19.22 9.63
CA PHE A 46 35.57 -20.10 9.97
C PHE A 46 36.94 -19.45 9.71
N VAL A 47 37.10 -18.75 8.57
CA VAL A 47 38.37 -18.10 8.21
C VAL A 47 38.72 -16.96 9.15
N ASN A 48 37.71 -16.26 9.69
CA ASN A 48 37.94 -15.22 10.68
C ASN A 48 38.28 -15.82 12.05
N GLN A 49 37.62 -16.91 12.43
CA GLN A 49 37.83 -17.57 13.72
C GLN A 49 39.16 -18.32 13.82
N ILE A 50 39.65 -18.93 12.73
CA ILE A 50 40.91 -19.70 12.75
C ILE A 50 42.16 -18.83 12.88
N VAL A 51 42.07 -17.55 12.51
CA VAL A 51 43.17 -16.58 12.65
C VAL A 51 43.06 -15.77 13.94
N ASP A 52 41.96 -15.90 14.68
CA ASP A 52 41.75 -15.26 15.97
C ASP A 52 42.33 -16.15 17.08
N GLU A 53 43.51 -15.77 17.59
CA GLU A 53 44.22 -16.50 18.65
C GLU A 53 43.41 -16.59 19.96
N THR A 54 42.33 -15.83 20.11
CA THR A 54 41.46 -15.88 21.29
C THR A 54 40.38 -16.96 21.19
N VAL A 55 40.16 -17.57 20.02
CA VAL A 55 39.17 -18.63 19.81
C VAL A 55 39.85 -20.01 19.92
N PRO A 56 39.48 -20.87 20.89
CA PRO A 56 40.07 -22.19 21.03
C PRO A 56 39.80 -23.10 19.81
N ALA A 57 40.77 -23.96 19.47
CA ALA A 57 40.66 -24.86 18.33
C ALA A 57 39.47 -25.83 18.46
N GLU A 58 39.13 -26.27 19.67
CA GLU A 58 37.95 -27.12 19.93
C GLU A 58 36.62 -26.41 19.64
N VAL A 59 36.57 -25.07 19.70
CA VAL A 59 35.39 -24.28 19.33
C VAL A 59 35.25 -24.24 17.81
N VAL A 60 36.37 -24.02 17.10
CA VAL A 60 36.41 -23.98 15.63
C VAL A 60 36.13 -25.37 15.03
N ALA A 61 36.62 -26.43 15.67
CA ALA A 61 36.46 -27.82 15.23
C ALA A 61 35.19 -28.51 15.78
N ALA A 62 34.32 -27.78 16.50
CA ALA A 62 33.11 -28.33 17.08
C ALA A 62 32.18 -28.95 16.02
N CYS A 63 31.53 -30.06 16.36
CA CYS A 63 30.60 -30.73 15.45
C CYS A 63 29.34 -29.86 15.23
N PRO A 64 29.05 -29.42 13.99
CA PRO A 64 27.88 -28.59 13.73
C PRO A 64 26.56 -29.34 13.96
N LEU A 65 26.54 -30.66 13.81
CA LEU A 65 25.33 -31.48 14.04
C LEU A 65 24.97 -31.53 15.53
N THR A 66 25.95 -31.76 16.40
CA THR A 66 25.77 -31.72 17.85
C THR A 66 25.37 -30.32 18.32
N ALA A 67 25.96 -29.27 17.70
CA ALA A 67 25.54 -27.90 17.96
C ALA A 67 24.05 -27.70 17.60
N VAL A 68 23.60 -28.20 16.45
CA VAL A 68 22.21 -28.11 15.99
C VAL A 68 21.23 -28.88 16.88
N GLU A 69 21.60 -30.04 17.41
CA GLU A 69 20.77 -30.80 18.36
C GLU A 69 20.48 -30.01 19.64
N GLY A 70 21.44 -29.17 20.08
CA GLY A 70 21.29 -28.26 21.20
C GLY A 70 20.69 -26.89 20.84
N LEU A 71 20.53 -26.58 19.55
CA LEU A 71 19.92 -25.32 19.12
C LEU A 71 18.43 -25.34 19.47
N ARG A 72 18.06 -24.46 20.41
CA ARG A 72 16.70 -23.95 20.42
C ARG A 72 16.52 -23.05 19.20
N PRO A 73 15.32 -22.98 18.60
CA PRO A 73 15.07 -22.04 17.51
C PRO A 73 15.62 -20.67 17.88
N ALA A 74 16.53 -20.15 17.05
CA ALA A 74 17.15 -18.85 17.28
C ALA A 74 16.07 -17.77 17.47
N ARG A 75 16.47 -16.60 18.03
CA ARG A 75 15.60 -15.41 18.11
C ARG A 75 14.77 -15.30 16.84
N HIS A 76 13.45 -15.37 17.01
CA HIS A 76 12.48 -15.35 15.91
C HIS A 76 12.74 -14.10 15.06
N LEU A 77 13.35 -14.26 13.88
CA LEU A 77 13.40 -13.18 12.92
C LEU A 77 11.94 -12.87 12.56
N PRO A 78 11.49 -11.61 12.70
CA PRO A 78 10.11 -11.27 12.33
C PRO A 78 9.88 -11.66 10.87
N THR A 79 8.83 -12.46 10.63
CA THR A 79 8.38 -12.75 9.27
C THR A 79 7.76 -11.48 8.67
N GLY A 80 7.54 -11.46 7.35
CA GLY A 80 7.02 -10.28 6.66
C GLY A 80 5.78 -9.67 7.32
N SER A 81 4.81 -10.49 7.74
CA SER A 81 3.59 -10.06 8.43
C SER A 81 3.81 -9.52 9.85
N MET A 82 4.90 -9.94 10.51
CA MET A 82 5.24 -9.58 11.89
C MET A 82 6.23 -8.42 11.99
N LEU A 83 6.68 -7.86 10.86
CA LEU A 83 7.73 -6.83 10.81
C LEU A 83 7.43 -5.62 11.72
N PHE A 84 6.15 -5.27 11.91
CA PHE A 84 5.70 -4.12 12.68
C PHE A 84 4.83 -4.51 13.90
N ALA A 85 4.94 -5.75 14.37
CA ALA A 85 4.12 -6.24 15.50
C ALA A 85 4.08 -5.22 16.66
N PRO A 86 2.89 -4.90 17.21
CA PRO A 86 1.62 -5.60 17.03
C PRO A 86 0.85 -5.28 15.74
N ARG A 87 1.25 -4.27 14.96
CA ARG A 87 0.62 -3.98 13.66
C ARG A 87 0.95 -5.07 12.65
N LYS A 88 -0.07 -5.71 12.10
CA LYS A 88 0.09 -6.66 10.98
C LYS A 88 0.54 -5.92 9.73
N ASN A 89 1.66 -6.32 9.14
CA ASN A 89 2.11 -5.80 7.84
C ASN A 89 1.23 -6.36 6.70
N SER A 90 1.08 -5.60 5.61
CA SER A 90 0.37 -6.07 4.41
C SER A 90 0.95 -7.36 3.80
N LYS A 91 0.08 -8.22 3.29
CA LYS A 91 0.44 -9.45 2.56
C LYS A 91 0.97 -9.10 1.16
N GLY A 92 2.08 -9.71 0.78
CA GLY A 92 2.56 -9.75 -0.60
C GLY A 92 2.42 -11.13 -1.24
N TRP A 93 2.83 -11.21 -2.49
CA TRP A 93 2.95 -12.45 -3.25
C TRP A 93 4.33 -12.48 -3.93
N ASP A 94 4.94 -13.66 -4.01
CA ASP A 94 6.18 -13.89 -4.72
C ASP A 94 5.88 -14.21 -6.19
N LEU A 95 6.21 -13.27 -7.08
CA LEU A 95 6.02 -13.43 -8.53
C LEU A 95 7.02 -14.39 -9.19
N THR A 96 7.99 -14.89 -8.43
CA THR A 96 8.91 -15.95 -8.88
C THR A 96 8.43 -17.35 -8.46
N ASP A 97 7.44 -17.45 -7.57
CA ASP A 97 6.84 -18.70 -7.14
C ASP A 97 5.61 -19.06 -7.99
N ALA A 98 5.61 -20.27 -8.55
CA ALA A 98 4.53 -20.74 -9.42
C ALA A 98 3.20 -20.94 -8.69
N SER A 99 3.23 -21.23 -7.39
CA SER A 99 2.03 -21.44 -6.57
C SER A 99 1.32 -20.12 -6.31
N ASP A 100 2.08 -19.07 -5.97
CA ASP A 100 1.54 -17.71 -5.80
C ASP A 100 0.95 -17.16 -7.10
N LEU A 101 1.63 -17.39 -8.24
CA LEU A 101 1.10 -17.03 -9.56
C LEU A 101 -0.22 -17.74 -9.87
N ALA A 102 -0.32 -19.04 -9.57
CA ALA A 102 -1.55 -19.82 -9.77
C ALA A 102 -2.71 -19.29 -8.89
N VAL A 103 -2.43 -18.93 -7.64
CA VAL A 103 -3.41 -18.33 -6.73
C VAL A 103 -3.91 -16.98 -7.27
N ILE A 104 -3.00 -16.14 -7.75
CA ILE A 104 -3.36 -14.85 -8.37
C ILE A 104 -4.22 -15.06 -9.61
N GLU A 105 -3.83 -15.98 -10.49
CA GLU A 105 -4.54 -16.23 -11.72
C GLU A 105 -5.97 -16.73 -11.45
N ALA A 106 -6.11 -17.70 -10.54
CA ALA A 106 -7.39 -18.24 -10.15
C ALA A 106 -8.32 -17.17 -9.55
N ALA A 107 -7.78 -16.27 -8.73
CA ALA A 107 -8.56 -15.21 -8.08
C ALA A 107 -8.97 -14.08 -9.06
N ARG A 108 -8.12 -13.73 -10.04
CA ARG A 108 -8.40 -12.64 -10.99
C ARG A 108 -9.20 -13.07 -12.22
N SER A 109 -9.06 -14.33 -12.65
CA SER A 109 -9.67 -14.86 -13.88
C SER A 109 -11.19 -14.68 -13.97
N PRO A 110 -11.98 -14.87 -12.89
CA PRO A 110 -13.43 -14.63 -12.95
C PRO A 110 -13.81 -13.21 -13.37
N TYR A 111 -12.92 -12.25 -13.14
CA TYR A 111 -13.12 -10.84 -13.42
C TYR A 111 -12.46 -10.38 -14.73
N ALA A 112 -11.91 -11.28 -15.54
CA ALA A 112 -11.22 -10.92 -16.78
C ALA A 112 -12.12 -10.18 -17.79
N LYS A 113 -13.41 -10.51 -17.82
CA LYS A 113 -14.43 -9.89 -18.69
C LYS A 113 -15.59 -9.25 -17.91
N ALA A 114 -15.52 -9.21 -16.59
CA ALA A 114 -16.56 -8.61 -15.77
C ALA A 114 -16.69 -7.11 -16.11
N LEU A 115 -17.93 -6.62 -16.12
CA LEU A 115 -18.20 -5.19 -16.19
C LEU A 115 -18.46 -4.67 -14.79
N PHE A 116 -17.83 -3.55 -14.45
CA PHE A 116 -17.99 -2.91 -13.15
C PHE A 116 -18.84 -1.64 -13.27
N ASP A 117 -19.43 -1.22 -12.16
CA ASP A 117 -20.22 0.01 -12.09
C ASP A 117 -19.72 0.89 -10.95
N ALA A 118 -19.59 2.18 -11.23
CA ALA A 118 -19.40 3.23 -10.25
C ALA A 118 -20.57 4.20 -10.34
N ALA A 119 -21.13 4.58 -9.20
CA ALA A 119 -22.16 5.60 -9.10
C ALA A 119 -21.97 6.35 -7.78
N PRO A 120 -22.54 7.55 -7.60
CA PRO A 120 -22.44 8.25 -6.33
C PRO A 120 -23.08 7.41 -5.23
N ARG A 121 -22.40 7.27 -4.09
CA ARG A 121 -22.92 6.54 -2.93
C ARG A 121 -23.10 7.54 -1.80
N LEU A 122 -24.34 7.97 -1.61
CA LEU A 122 -24.74 8.94 -0.59
C LEU A 122 -25.63 8.26 0.46
N ALA A 123 -25.73 8.84 1.66
CA ALA A 123 -26.49 8.26 2.77
C ALA A 123 -28.00 8.07 2.47
N GLU A 124 -28.60 8.90 1.61
CA GLU A 124 -30.03 8.84 1.24
C GLU A 124 -30.26 8.57 -0.25
N GLY A 125 -29.23 8.12 -0.99
CA GLY A 125 -29.28 7.94 -2.44
C GLY A 125 -28.85 9.17 -3.24
N ALA A 126 -28.67 9.00 -4.55
CA ALA A 126 -28.16 10.02 -5.46
C ALA A 126 -28.99 10.07 -6.75
N VAL A 127 -29.05 11.25 -7.36
CA VAL A 127 -29.67 11.46 -8.69
C VAL A 127 -28.76 10.85 -9.76
N GLY A 128 -27.46 11.19 -9.71
CA GLY A 128 -26.50 10.79 -10.72
C GLY A 128 -26.67 11.53 -12.05
N GLY A 129 -25.59 11.57 -12.83
CA GLY A 129 -25.56 12.13 -14.17
C GLY A 129 -25.72 11.08 -15.26
N GLU A 130 -25.30 11.44 -16.48
CA GLU A 130 -25.28 10.52 -17.62
C GLU A 130 -24.22 9.42 -17.42
N ARG A 131 -24.64 8.16 -17.54
CA ARG A 131 -23.75 6.99 -17.43
C ARG A 131 -22.76 6.94 -18.59
N ARG A 132 -21.47 6.90 -18.29
CA ARG A 132 -20.36 6.89 -19.26
C ARG A 132 -19.57 5.59 -19.18
N ALA A 133 -19.06 5.13 -20.32
CA ALA A 133 -18.21 3.95 -20.35
C ALA A 133 -16.79 4.26 -19.86
N VAL A 134 -16.19 3.32 -19.13
CA VAL A 134 -14.79 3.36 -18.71
C VAL A 134 -14.02 2.33 -19.52
N ALA A 135 -13.03 2.78 -20.28
CA ALA A 135 -12.26 1.95 -21.19
C ALA A 135 -10.90 1.59 -20.61
N ASN A 136 -10.40 0.43 -20.96
CA ASN A 136 -9.06 -0.02 -20.61
C ASN A 136 -8.03 0.82 -21.38
N PRO A 137 -7.06 1.46 -20.71
CA PRO A 137 -6.13 2.38 -21.36
C PRO A 137 -5.18 1.68 -22.34
N ALA A 138 -4.93 0.37 -22.18
CA ALA A 138 -4.03 -0.39 -23.04
C ALA A 138 -4.74 -1.00 -24.26
N THR A 139 -6.03 -1.34 -24.16
CA THR A 139 -6.75 -2.10 -25.20
C THR A 139 -7.99 -1.40 -25.76
N GLY A 140 -8.50 -0.36 -25.10
CA GLY A 140 -9.77 0.29 -25.43
C GLY A 140 -11.01 -0.54 -25.07
N ALA A 141 -10.86 -1.77 -24.57
CA ALA A 141 -11.99 -2.62 -24.18
C ALA A 141 -12.74 -2.00 -22.98
N ILE A 142 -14.06 -2.12 -22.97
CA ILE A 142 -14.87 -1.60 -21.86
C ILE A 142 -14.60 -2.40 -20.58
N VAL A 143 -14.25 -1.69 -19.51
CA VAL A 143 -14.03 -2.24 -18.17
C VAL A 143 -15.32 -2.18 -17.37
N GLY A 144 -16.12 -1.15 -17.59
CA GLY A 144 -17.31 -0.87 -16.82
C GLY A 144 -17.92 0.47 -17.20
N HIS A 145 -18.75 1.00 -16.31
CA HIS A 145 -19.40 2.29 -16.50
C HIS A 145 -19.41 3.09 -15.21
N VAL A 146 -19.36 4.41 -15.37
CA VAL A 146 -19.49 5.36 -14.28
C VAL A 146 -20.71 6.25 -14.51
N THR A 147 -21.59 6.32 -13.53
CA THR A 147 -22.56 7.40 -13.37
C THR A 147 -21.88 8.47 -12.53
N PRO A 148 -21.49 9.63 -13.09
CA PRO A 148 -20.90 10.70 -12.31
C PRO A 148 -21.96 11.33 -11.39
N ALA A 149 -21.52 12.04 -10.34
CA ALA A 149 -22.39 12.87 -9.53
C ALA A 149 -22.96 14.03 -10.35
N ALA A 150 -24.24 14.30 -10.17
CA ALA A 150 -24.89 15.50 -10.70
C ALA A 150 -24.74 16.66 -9.68
N PRO A 151 -24.91 17.93 -10.10
CA PRO A 151 -24.80 19.06 -9.19
C PRO A 151 -25.63 18.96 -7.88
N PRO A 152 -26.89 18.47 -7.90
CA PRO A 152 -27.68 18.28 -6.67
C PRO A 152 -27.10 17.25 -5.69
N ASP A 153 -26.31 16.29 -6.19
CA ASP A 153 -25.68 15.26 -5.35
C ASP A 153 -24.61 15.86 -4.45
N ILE A 154 -23.97 16.96 -4.87
CA ILE A 154 -22.95 17.66 -4.08
C ILE A 154 -23.57 18.25 -2.81
N ASP A 155 -24.68 18.98 -2.97
CA ASP A 155 -25.40 19.56 -1.84
C ASP A 155 -25.93 18.47 -0.90
N THR A 156 -26.49 17.40 -1.49
CA THR A 156 -26.99 16.24 -0.74
C THR A 156 -25.88 15.58 0.07
N ALA A 157 -24.72 15.34 -0.54
CA ALA A 157 -23.56 14.77 0.14
C ALA A 157 -23.10 15.64 1.32
N LEU A 158 -22.95 16.96 1.11
CA LEU A 158 -22.50 17.89 2.14
C LEU A 158 -23.51 18.05 3.28
N ARG A 159 -24.82 18.05 2.98
CA ARG A 159 -25.89 18.10 3.98
C ARG A 159 -25.94 16.83 4.84
N LEU A 160 -25.69 15.68 4.24
CA LEU A 160 -25.77 14.37 4.92
C LEU A 160 -24.48 13.94 5.61
N ALA A 161 -23.35 14.50 5.19
CA ALA A 161 -22.05 14.21 5.78
C ALA A 161 -22.01 14.61 7.26
N LYS A 162 -21.75 13.65 8.14
CA LYS A 162 -21.67 13.86 9.59
C LYS A 162 -20.36 13.29 10.12
N PRO A 163 -19.61 14.05 10.97
CA PRO A 163 -18.44 13.53 11.64
C PRO A 163 -18.76 12.21 12.35
N TRP A 164 -17.81 11.30 12.32
CA TRP A 164 -18.01 9.95 12.79
C TRP A 164 -17.87 9.89 14.31
N THR A 165 -19.00 9.73 15.00
CA THR A 165 -19.10 9.79 16.47
C THR A 165 -18.69 8.51 17.20
N ALA A 166 -18.28 7.46 16.49
CA ALA A 166 -17.79 6.23 17.12
C ALA A 166 -16.50 6.48 17.90
N THR A 167 -16.21 5.66 18.91
CA THR A 167 -14.99 5.81 19.71
C THR A 167 -13.73 5.62 18.84
N PRO A 168 -12.57 6.20 19.21
CA PRO A 168 -11.32 5.97 18.48
C PRO A 168 -11.00 4.47 18.28
N ALA A 169 -11.22 3.65 19.31
CA ALA A 169 -11.01 2.20 19.24
C ALA A 169 -11.96 1.50 18.24
N ASP A 170 -13.23 1.91 18.17
CA ASP A 170 -14.19 1.37 17.21
C ASP A 170 -13.81 1.76 15.77
N ARG A 171 -13.43 3.02 15.54
CA ARG A 171 -12.96 3.48 14.23
C ARG A 171 -11.72 2.71 13.78
N ALA A 172 -10.74 2.56 14.67
CA ALA A 172 -9.53 1.77 14.40
C ALA A 172 -9.88 0.32 14.04
N THR A 173 -10.79 -0.31 14.79
CA THR A 173 -11.25 -1.68 14.53
C THR A 173 -11.92 -1.81 13.15
N ILE A 174 -12.72 -0.83 12.76
CA ILE A 174 -13.40 -0.83 11.44
C ILE A 174 -12.40 -0.60 10.30
N LEU A 175 -11.41 0.28 10.48
CA LEU A 175 -10.35 0.49 9.48
C LEU A 175 -9.48 -0.76 9.31
N ARG A 176 -9.12 -1.45 10.40
CA ARG A 176 -8.40 -2.76 10.33
C ARG A 176 -9.23 -3.80 9.59
N ARG A 177 -10.55 -3.87 9.87
CA ARG A 177 -11.48 -4.76 9.16
C ARG A 177 -11.58 -4.43 7.66
N ALA A 178 -11.61 -3.15 7.30
CA ALA A 178 -11.59 -2.74 5.90
C ALA A 178 -10.29 -3.18 5.20
N ALA A 179 -9.16 -3.08 5.89
CA ALA A 179 -7.87 -3.55 5.39
C ALA A 179 -7.87 -5.06 5.13
N ASP A 180 -8.41 -5.87 6.05
CA ASP A 180 -8.52 -7.32 5.87
C ASP A 180 -9.44 -7.67 4.68
N ARG A 181 -10.58 -6.96 4.52
CA ARG A 181 -11.48 -7.16 3.38
C ARG A 181 -10.84 -6.88 2.03
N LEU A 182 -9.96 -5.87 1.96
CA LEU A 182 -9.21 -5.58 0.73
C LEU A 182 -8.21 -6.68 0.41
N GLU A 183 -7.49 -7.21 1.42
CA GLU A 183 -6.59 -8.36 1.22
C GLU A 183 -7.36 -9.61 0.76
N ASP A 184 -8.56 -9.84 1.30
CA ASP A 184 -9.39 -11.00 0.95
C ASP A 184 -9.96 -10.90 -0.48
N ASP A 185 -10.27 -9.69 -0.97
CA ASP A 185 -10.81 -9.44 -2.31
C ASP A 185 -9.73 -9.08 -3.36
N PHE A 186 -8.48 -9.47 -3.11
CA PHE A 186 -7.33 -9.11 -3.96
C PHE A 186 -7.53 -9.48 -5.44
N GLY A 187 -8.24 -10.58 -5.74
CA GLY A 187 -8.50 -11.03 -7.11
C GLY A 187 -9.32 -10.04 -7.93
N ARG A 188 -10.41 -9.52 -7.36
CA ARG A 188 -11.27 -8.49 -7.99
C ARG A 188 -10.52 -7.17 -8.12
N ILE A 189 -9.77 -6.80 -7.09
CA ILE A 189 -8.95 -5.58 -7.04
C ILE A 189 -7.85 -5.61 -8.11
N PHE A 190 -7.10 -6.72 -8.23
CA PHE A 190 -6.02 -6.84 -9.22
C PHE A 190 -6.56 -6.81 -10.65
N ALA A 191 -7.69 -7.48 -10.90
CA ALA A 191 -8.34 -7.42 -12.21
C ALA A 191 -8.73 -5.98 -12.57
N LEU A 192 -9.26 -5.20 -11.61
CA LEU A 192 -9.71 -3.84 -11.86
C LEU A 192 -8.54 -2.85 -11.97
N LEU A 193 -7.52 -2.92 -11.10
CA LEU A 193 -6.29 -2.12 -11.21
C LEU A 193 -5.59 -2.33 -12.55
N ALA A 194 -5.47 -3.57 -13.01
CA ALA A 194 -4.87 -3.87 -14.30
C ALA A 194 -5.72 -3.37 -15.47
N ARG A 195 -7.05 -3.54 -15.40
CA ARG A 195 -7.94 -3.22 -16.53
C ARG A 195 -8.31 -1.75 -16.63
N GLU A 196 -8.54 -1.07 -15.51
CA GLU A 196 -8.93 0.34 -15.46
C GLU A 196 -7.72 1.28 -15.44
N ALA A 197 -6.75 1.00 -14.56
CA ALA A 197 -5.59 1.87 -14.36
C ALA A 197 -4.35 1.44 -15.15
N GLY A 198 -4.40 0.32 -15.88
CA GLY A 198 -3.28 -0.17 -16.68
C GLY A 198 -2.09 -0.68 -15.88
N LYS A 199 -2.30 -1.05 -14.61
CA LYS A 199 -1.25 -1.48 -13.68
C LYS A 199 -0.66 -2.83 -14.06
N THR A 200 0.66 -2.97 -13.89
CA THR A 200 1.32 -4.27 -13.99
C THR A 200 1.06 -5.10 -12.73
N LEU A 201 1.32 -6.41 -12.77
CA LEU A 201 1.08 -7.26 -11.60
C LEU A 201 1.92 -6.87 -10.36
N PRO A 202 3.22 -6.54 -10.48
CA PRO A 202 3.98 -5.95 -9.36
C PRO A 202 3.33 -4.68 -8.80
N ASP A 203 2.83 -3.79 -9.68
CA ASP A 203 2.16 -2.55 -9.25
C ASP A 203 0.83 -2.83 -8.55
N CYS A 204 0.04 -3.80 -9.02
CA CYS A 204 -1.19 -4.22 -8.35
C CYS A 204 -0.92 -4.72 -6.93
N ILE A 205 0.14 -5.52 -6.74
CA ILE A 205 0.55 -6.00 -5.41
C ILE A 205 0.98 -4.82 -4.54
N ALA A 206 1.87 -3.96 -5.05
CA ALA A 206 2.37 -2.81 -4.29
C ALA A 206 1.24 -1.87 -3.87
N GLU A 207 0.31 -1.58 -4.78
CA GLU A 207 -0.80 -0.67 -4.54
C GLU A 207 -1.83 -1.22 -3.55
N LEU A 208 -2.19 -2.51 -3.64
CA LEU A 208 -3.04 -3.14 -2.62
C LEU A 208 -2.35 -3.12 -1.25
N ARG A 209 -1.05 -3.43 -1.21
CA ARG A 209 -0.27 -3.42 0.03
C ARG A 209 -0.25 -2.06 0.67
N GLU A 210 0.02 -1.02 -0.11
CA GLU A 210 0.07 0.36 0.37
C GLU A 210 -1.31 0.83 0.88
N ALA A 211 -2.39 0.50 0.18
CA ALA A 211 -3.76 0.77 0.65
C ALA A 211 -4.07 0.12 2.00
N VAL A 212 -3.70 -1.16 2.15
CA VAL A 212 -3.87 -1.93 3.39
C VAL A 212 -3.01 -1.36 4.51
N ASP A 213 -1.77 -1.01 4.21
CA ASP A 213 -0.84 -0.43 5.16
C ASP A 213 -1.31 0.95 5.65
N PHE A 214 -1.85 1.81 4.78
CA PHE A 214 -2.46 3.07 5.19
C PHE A 214 -3.58 2.86 6.20
N LEU A 215 -4.53 1.98 5.91
CA LEU A 215 -5.66 1.72 6.80
C LEU A 215 -5.19 1.18 8.17
N ARG A 216 -4.25 0.23 8.18
CA ARG A 216 -3.70 -0.32 9.43
C ARG A 216 -2.85 0.71 10.19
N TYR A 217 -2.05 1.49 9.49
CA TYR A 217 -1.20 2.53 10.09
C TYR A 217 -2.04 3.64 10.73
N TYR A 218 -3.05 4.14 10.03
CA TYR A 218 -3.94 5.16 10.59
C TYR A 218 -4.86 4.62 11.69
N ALA A 219 -5.27 3.35 11.63
CA ALA A 219 -5.98 2.71 12.73
C ALA A 219 -5.18 2.75 14.04
N ASP A 220 -3.89 2.41 13.99
CA ASP A 220 -3.02 2.47 15.17
C ASP A 220 -2.79 3.90 15.65
N GLY A 221 -2.63 4.85 14.72
CA GLY A 221 -2.54 6.27 15.05
C GLY A 221 -3.82 6.84 15.69
N THR A 222 -4.99 6.28 15.38
CA THR A 222 -6.30 6.75 15.85
C THR A 222 -6.39 6.78 17.36
N GLU A 223 -5.85 5.76 18.03
CA GLU A 223 -5.92 5.59 19.49
C GLU A 223 -5.15 6.69 20.25
N THR A 224 -4.22 7.38 19.58
CA THR A 224 -3.43 8.48 20.14
C THR A 224 -4.03 9.87 19.89
N LEU A 225 -5.11 9.97 19.11
CA LEU A 225 -5.73 11.24 18.75
C LEU A 225 -6.62 11.78 19.89
N ALA A 226 -6.21 12.91 20.47
CA ALA A 226 -6.98 13.61 21.50
C ALA A 226 -7.85 14.77 20.96
N ASN A 227 -7.54 15.27 19.75
CA ASN A 227 -8.26 16.39 19.16
C ASN A 227 -9.59 15.92 18.54
N PRO A 228 -10.66 16.73 18.64
CA PRO A 228 -11.91 16.41 17.96
C PRO A 228 -11.76 16.46 16.44
N ALA A 229 -12.69 15.80 15.75
CA ALA A 229 -12.83 15.92 14.31
C ALA A 229 -12.99 17.39 13.90
N ARG A 230 -12.43 17.76 12.74
CA ARG A 230 -12.58 19.12 12.19
C ARG A 230 -13.94 19.34 11.54
N GLY A 231 -14.53 18.30 10.95
CA GLY A 231 -15.81 18.40 10.26
C GLY A 231 -15.85 17.51 9.02
N ILE A 232 -16.25 18.10 7.89
CA ILE A 232 -16.27 17.43 6.58
C ILE A 232 -14.93 17.65 5.88
N PHE A 233 -14.27 16.57 5.49
CA PHE A 233 -13.05 16.57 4.68
C PHE A 233 -13.36 16.20 3.23
N ALA A 234 -12.96 17.03 2.28
CA ALA A 234 -12.98 16.67 0.86
C ALA A 234 -11.67 15.94 0.53
N CYS A 235 -11.76 14.66 0.15
CA CYS A 235 -10.61 13.85 -0.28
C CYS A 235 -10.62 13.74 -1.80
N ILE A 236 -9.68 14.43 -2.46
CA ILE A 236 -9.55 14.51 -3.91
C ILE A 236 -8.26 13.79 -4.31
N SER A 237 -8.41 12.66 -4.98
CA SER A 237 -7.32 11.71 -5.24
C SER A 237 -6.97 11.62 -6.74
N PRO A 238 -5.74 11.17 -7.07
CA PRO A 238 -5.26 11.09 -8.44
C PRO A 238 -5.55 9.70 -9.05
N TRP A 239 -5.36 9.59 -10.36
CA TRP A 239 -5.58 8.35 -11.12
C TRP A 239 -4.41 7.38 -11.08
N ASN A 240 -3.21 7.83 -10.69
CA ASN A 240 -1.97 7.02 -10.78
C ASN A 240 -1.77 6.08 -9.59
N PHE A 241 -2.40 6.35 -8.44
CA PHE A 241 -2.55 5.42 -7.31
C PHE A 241 -4.02 5.42 -6.86
N PRO A 242 -4.91 4.90 -7.72
CA PRO A 242 -6.35 5.09 -7.59
C PRO A 242 -6.97 4.28 -6.44
N LEU A 243 -6.22 3.35 -5.83
CA LEU A 243 -6.61 2.66 -4.61
C LEU A 243 -5.81 3.15 -3.41
N ALA A 244 -4.48 3.18 -3.48
CA ALA A 244 -3.62 3.46 -2.34
C ALA A 244 -3.78 4.89 -1.82
N ILE A 245 -3.54 5.91 -2.66
CA ILE A 245 -3.66 7.31 -2.23
C ILE A 245 -5.11 7.66 -1.92
N PHE A 246 -6.07 7.10 -2.67
CA PHE A 246 -7.50 7.24 -2.40
C PHE A 246 -7.84 6.81 -0.96
N LEU A 247 -7.48 5.58 -0.59
CA LEU A 247 -7.71 5.06 0.76
C LEU A 247 -6.81 5.68 1.82
N GLY A 248 -5.62 6.15 1.47
CA GLY A 248 -4.75 6.87 2.40
C GLY A 248 -5.39 8.17 2.89
N GLN A 249 -5.85 9.01 1.96
CA GLN A 249 -6.54 10.26 2.29
C GLN A 249 -7.82 10.01 3.11
N ILE A 250 -8.66 9.07 2.64
CA ILE A 250 -9.94 8.75 3.28
C ILE A 250 -9.72 8.12 4.67
N GLY A 251 -8.80 7.16 4.76
CA GLY A 251 -8.47 6.44 5.99
C GLY A 251 -7.98 7.37 7.09
N ALA A 252 -7.09 8.31 6.76
CA ALA A 252 -6.60 9.31 7.72
C ALA A 252 -7.73 10.23 8.21
N ALA A 253 -8.59 10.71 7.30
CA ALA A 253 -9.69 11.60 7.66
C ALA A 253 -10.73 10.90 8.55
N LEU A 254 -11.11 9.65 8.21
CA LEU A 254 -12.02 8.83 9.01
C LEU A 254 -11.41 8.43 10.37
N ALA A 255 -10.13 8.07 10.42
CA ALA A 255 -9.39 7.80 11.64
C ALA A 255 -9.49 8.97 12.64
N ALA A 256 -9.32 10.20 12.14
CA ALA A 256 -9.48 11.42 12.91
C ALA A 256 -10.96 11.81 13.22
N GLY A 257 -11.93 10.97 12.86
CA GLY A 257 -13.35 11.16 13.15
C GLY A 257 -14.08 12.12 12.21
N ASN A 258 -13.45 12.58 11.13
CA ASN A 258 -14.07 13.48 10.17
C ASN A 258 -15.12 12.72 9.34
N ALA A 259 -16.09 13.46 8.81
CA ALA A 259 -16.85 12.97 7.66
C ALA A 259 -16.00 13.14 6.41
N VAL A 260 -16.16 12.27 5.42
CA VAL A 260 -15.41 12.33 4.18
C VAL A 260 -16.36 12.44 3.00
N VAL A 261 -16.04 13.37 2.10
CA VAL A 261 -16.58 13.40 0.74
C VAL A 261 -15.44 13.00 -0.21
N ALA A 262 -15.50 11.77 -0.69
CA ALA A 262 -14.49 11.16 -1.52
C ALA A 262 -14.77 11.43 -3.01
N LYS A 263 -13.82 12.13 -3.66
CA LYS A 263 -13.85 12.43 -5.09
C LYS A 263 -12.64 11.77 -5.76
N PRO A 264 -12.82 10.65 -6.48
CA PRO A 264 -11.73 10.03 -7.23
C PRO A 264 -11.41 10.80 -8.51
N ALA A 265 -10.27 10.51 -9.12
CA ALA A 265 -9.99 10.94 -10.48
C ALA A 265 -11.01 10.32 -11.47
N ASP A 266 -11.32 11.04 -12.54
CA ASP A 266 -12.32 10.64 -13.54
C ASP A 266 -11.87 9.45 -14.41
N GLN A 267 -10.56 9.18 -14.47
CA GLN A 267 -9.99 8.04 -15.19
C GLN A 267 -10.17 6.71 -14.45
N THR A 268 -10.30 6.74 -13.12
CA THR A 268 -10.30 5.53 -12.28
C THR A 268 -11.44 5.47 -11.25
N PRO A 269 -12.71 5.67 -11.66
CA PRO A 269 -13.84 5.69 -10.73
C PRO A 269 -14.27 4.30 -10.23
N LEU A 270 -14.01 3.21 -10.97
CA LEU A 270 -14.49 1.86 -10.66
C LEU A 270 -13.74 1.27 -9.47
N ILE A 271 -12.41 1.35 -9.45
CA ILE A 271 -11.60 0.88 -8.32
C ILE A 271 -11.88 1.70 -7.06
N ALA A 272 -12.11 3.00 -7.20
CA ALA A 272 -12.53 3.85 -6.09
C ALA A 272 -13.91 3.44 -5.55
N ALA A 273 -14.88 3.14 -6.42
CA ALA A 273 -16.19 2.65 -6.00
C ALA A 273 -16.10 1.30 -5.27
N LEU A 274 -15.22 0.40 -5.71
CA LEU A 274 -14.94 -0.87 -5.02
C LEU A 274 -14.31 -0.64 -3.63
N ALA A 275 -13.40 0.32 -3.50
CA ALA A 275 -12.81 0.68 -2.22
C ALA A 275 -13.87 1.25 -1.23
N ILE A 276 -14.79 2.08 -1.72
CA ILE A 276 -15.92 2.59 -0.93
C ILE A 276 -16.85 1.45 -0.49
N GLU A 277 -17.13 0.48 -1.36
CA GLU A 277 -17.90 -0.72 -1.02
C GLU A 277 -17.29 -1.46 0.17
N HIS A 278 -15.96 -1.65 0.16
CA HIS A 278 -15.25 -2.32 1.24
C HIS A 278 -15.25 -1.52 2.55
N LEU A 279 -15.08 -0.20 2.51
CA LEU A 279 -15.18 0.66 3.70
C LEU A 279 -16.58 0.61 4.33
N LEU A 280 -17.63 0.75 3.52
CA LEU A 280 -19.00 0.69 4.01
C LEU A 280 -19.33 -0.70 4.57
N ALA A 281 -18.94 -1.76 3.87
CA ALA A 281 -19.14 -3.14 4.33
C ALA A 281 -18.32 -3.49 5.59
N ALA A 282 -17.20 -2.80 5.83
CA ALA A 282 -16.44 -2.93 7.07
C ALA A 282 -17.15 -2.27 8.27
N GLY A 283 -18.10 -1.36 8.02
CA GLY A 283 -18.88 -0.69 9.06
C GLY A 283 -18.68 0.82 9.14
N VAL A 284 -17.99 1.45 8.17
CA VAL A 284 -17.97 2.92 8.09
C VAL A 284 -19.42 3.40 7.82
N PRO A 285 -19.99 4.29 8.64
CA PRO A 285 -21.35 4.77 8.41
C PRO A 285 -21.45 5.50 7.07
N ALA A 286 -22.56 5.27 6.35
CA ALA A 286 -22.82 5.98 5.09
C ALA A 286 -22.90 7.50 5.26
N THR A 287 -23.21 8.01 6.46
CA THR A 287 -23.15 9.45 6.79
C THR A 287 -21.73 9.96 7.00
N ALA A 288 -20.78 9.10 7.38
CA ALA A 288 -19.37 9.47 7.55
C ALA A 288 -18.57 9.39 6.24
N LEU A 289 -19.09 8.72 5.20
CA LEU A 289 -18.42 8.53 3.92
C LEU A 289 -19.39 8.70 2.76
N GLN A 290 -19.29 9.83 2.06
CA GLN A 290 -19.97 10.09 0.80
C GLN A 290 -19.02 9.86 -0.37
N PHE A 291 -19.50 9.30 -1.48
CA PHE A 291 -18.71 9.09 -2.69
C PHE A 291 -19.31 9.85 -3.87
N LEU A 292 -18.51 10.72 -4.49
CA LEU A 292 -18.91 11.57 -5.62
C LEU A 292 -17.93 11.36 -6.80
N PRO A 293 -18.11 10.31 -7.63
CA PRO A 293 -17.33 10.17 -8.86
C PRO A 293 -17.68 11.30 -9.83
N GLY A 294 -16.71 11.84 -10.57
CA GLY A 294 -16.97 12.93 -11.51
C GLY A 294 -15.70 13.64 -11.95
N ASP A 295 -15.83 14.67 -12.76
CA ASP A 295 -14.70 15.45 -13.26
C ASP A 295 -14.25 16.54 -12.26
N GLY A 296 -13.38 17.45 -12.71
CA GLY A 296 -12.85 18.54 -11.90
C GLY A 296 -13.91 19.52 -11.39
N THR A 297 -15.10 19.59 -12.00
CA THR A 297 -16.17 20.51 -11.56
C THR A 297 -16.72 20.14 -10.19
N ILE A 298 -16.83 18.84 -9.90
CA ILE A 298 -17.19 18.33 -8.57
C ILE A 298 -16.15 18.73 -7.54
N GLY A 299 -14.86 18.55 -7.87
CA GLY A 299 -13.76 18.96 -6.98
C GLY A 299 -13.76 20.46 -6.71
N ALA A 300 -13.94 21.28 -7.75
CA ALA A 300 -14.02 22.74 -7.63
C ALA A 300 -15.17 23.17 -6.70
N ALA A 301 -16.36 22.59 -6.88
CA ALA A 301 -17.53 22.87 -6.04
C ALA A 301 -17.28 22.52 -4.57
N LEU A 302 -16.67 21.36 -4.28
CA LEU A 302 -16.32 20.98 -2.91
C LEU A 302 -15.33 21.98 -2.28
N THR A 303 -14.34 22.44 -3.04
CA THR A 303 -13.32 23.39 -2.54
C THR A 303 -13.80 24.84 -2.44
N ALA A 304 -15.04 25.11 -2.83
CA ALA A 304 -15.69 26.42 -2.74
C ALA A 304 -16.88 26.42 -1.77
N ASP A 305 -17.20 25.29 -1.13
CA ASP A 305 -18.33 25.19 -0.20
C ASP A 305 -17.89 25.39 1.25
N ALA A 306 -18.48 26.37 1.93
CA ALA A 306 -18.12 26.76 3.30
C ALA A 306 -18.40 25.67 4.36
N ARG A 307 -19.16 24.61 4.04
CA ARG A 307 -19.38 23.45 4.92
C ARG A 307 -18.16 22.53 5.00
N VAL A 308 -17.24 22.61 4.03
CA VAL A 308 -16.00 21.82 4.02
C VAL A 308 -15.02 22.41 5.03
N ALA A 309 -14.57 21.57 5.96
CA ALA A 309 -13.69 21.94 7.07
C ALA A 309 -12.21 21.61 6.80
N GLY A 310 -11.88 20.97 5.68
CA GLY A 310 -10.52 20.68 5.24
C GLY A 310 -10.49 19.93 3.91
N VAL A 311 -9.36 19.98 3.22
CA VAL A 311 -9.16 19.34 1.92
C VAL A 311 -7.86 18.53 1.93
N ALA A 312 -7.95 17.27 1.56
CA ALA A 312 -6.80 16.44 1.21
C ALA A 312 -6.77 16.28 -0.31
N PHE A 313 -5.71 16.76 -0.95
CA PHE A 313 -5.54 16.74 -2.39
C PHE A 313 -4.20 16.10 -2.74
N THR A 314 -4.22 15.22 -3.74
CA THR A 314 -3.00 14.74 -4.39
C THR A 314 -3.17 14.84 -5.90
N GLY A 315 -2.23 15.50 -6.56
CA GLY A 315 -2.31 15.74 -8.00
C GLY A 315 -1.33 16.82 -8.47
N SER A 316 -1.70 17.56 -9.52
CA SER A 316 -0.80 18.58 -10.09
C SER A 316 -0.65 19.81 -9.20
N THR A 317 0.53 20.44 -9.21
CA THR A 317 0.77 21.72 -8.53
C THR A 317 -0.17 22.83 -9.01
N ALA A 318 -0.48 22.86 -10.31
CA ALA A 318 -1.40 23.86 -10.87
C ALA A 318 -2.83 23.73 -10.30
N THR A 319 -3.32 22.49 -10.15
CA THR A 319 -4.61 22.22 -9.52
C THR A 319 -4.56 22.55 -8.02
N ALA A 320 -3.52 22.15 -7.30
CA ALA A 320 -3.36 22.47 -5.87
C ALA A 320 -3.37 23.98 -5.61
N LEU A 321 -2.70 24.78 -6.45
CA LEU A 321 -2.71 26.24 -6.35
C LEU A 321 -4.09 26.84 -6.60
N THR A 322 -4.88 26.23 -7.48
CA THR A 322 -6.27 26.65 -7.74
C THR A 322 -7.17 26.33 -6.54
N ILE A 323 -7.05 25.12 -5.99
CA ILE A 323 -7.73 24.71 -4.76
C ILE A 323 -7.39 25.67 -3.61
N ARG A 324 -6.10 25.96 -3.40
CA ARG A 324 -5.64 26.90 -2.37
C ARG A 324 -6.29 28.27 -2.48
N ARG A 325 -6.39 28.82 -3.70
CA ARG A 325 -7.06 30.12 -3.94
C ARG A 325 -8.56 30.05 -3.64
N SER A 326 -9.24 29.00 -4.09
CA SER A 326 -10.66 28.79 -3.83
C SER A 326 -10.94 28.69 -2.32
N MET A 327 -10.17 27.87 -1.61
CA MET A 327 -10.33 27.71 -0.16
C MET A 327 -10.11 29.03 0.58
N ALA A 328 -9.11 29.82 0.21
CA ALA A 328 -8.86 31.11 0.83
C ALA A 328 -10.00 32.13 0.63
N GLN A 329 -10.80 31.97 -0.43
CA GLN A 329 -11.94 32.85 -0.72
C GLN A 329 -13.24 32.39 -0.04
N HIS A 330 -13.42 31.08 0.16
CA HIS A 330 -14.72 30.51 0.48
C HIS A 330 -14.80 29.75 1.81
N LEU A 331 -13.69 29.14 2.26
CA LEU A 331 -13.68 28.30 3.45
C LEU A 331 -13.20 29.08 4.68
N SER A 332 -13.41 28.48 5.86
CA SER A 332 -12.83 28.98 7.10
C SER A 332 -11.30 29.14 6.96
N PRO A 333 -10.70 30.23 7.46
CA PRO A 333 -9.24 30.39 7.53
C PRO A 333 -8.52 29.27 8.30
N THR A 334 -9.26 28.50 9.11
CA THR A 334 -8.74 27.35 9.88
C THR A 334 -8.84 26.02 9.14
N ALA A 335 -9.46 25.97 7.96
CA ALA A 335 -9.59 24.76 7.15
C ALA A 335 -8.22 24.39 6.53
N PRO A 336 -7.61 23.25 6.89
CA PRO A 336 -6.31 22.88 6.36
C PRO A 336 -6.44 22.39 4.91
N LEU A 337 -5.43 22.73 4.10
CA LEU A 337 -5.15 22.08 2.83
C LEU A 337 -3.92 21.19 2.99
N ILE A 338 -4.09 19.88 2.79
CA ILE A 338 -3.01 18.92 2.63
C ILE A 338 -2.86 18.67 1.14
N ALA A 339 -1.80 19.18 0.52
CA ALA A 339 -1.58 19.10 -0.92
C ALA A 339 -0.26 18.41 -1.23
N GLU A 340 -0.33 17.15 -1.64
CA GLU A 340 0.81 16.40 -2.18
C GLU A 340 0.87 16.61 -3.69
N THR A 341 1.96 17.18 -4.19
CA THR A 341 2.11 17.49 -5.62
C THR A 341 3.37 16.85 -6.19
N GLY A 342 3.36 16.55 -7.49
CA GLY A 342 4.52 15.98 -8.18
C GLY A 342 5.77 16.86 -8.09
N GLY A 343 6.92 16.25 -8.41
CA GLY A 343 8.25 16.87 -8.49
C GLY A 343 9.01 16.40 -9.72
#